data_AF-A0A1V5L6Y9-F1
#
_entry.id   AF-A0A1V5L6Y9-F1
#
_cell.length_a   1.000
_cell.length_b   1.000
_cell.length_c   1.000
_cell.angle_alpha   90.00
_cell.angle_beta   90.00
_cell.angle_gamma   90.00
#
_symmetry.space_group_name_H-M   'P 1'
#
loop_
_entity.id
_entity.type
_entity.pdbx_description
1 polymer ?
#
loop_
_entity_poly.entity_id
_entity_poly.type
_entity_poly.pdbx_seq_one_letter_code
_entity_poly.pdbx_strand_id
1 'polypeptide(L)'
;MASAIACSKQTEGENKGKMTGLVFATGNHDAGRMRNRVLGDNPSDNAVKTLQKLYMSLPGPLCVYNGDELGLPQVKVPEHLRVDPCLNNRDGCRVPIPWDNEKPNMGFCSEDNEPFLPIHLIDQKYAVSAQEKDKNSLLSSYRTFADYRQSNEIMQKGGIELVEVSKKFIAFKRVHEGKEILCAFNLSKDYDYKLNLELYGGKQVQDFKEDLKKNEFDKKDFEVNGNSIKIPPEGCFIVECPKDFKVATRSYLEDLTPEGKLDVVTRPEKIADTEIRIKLEKIKNNYYKNHQPLQNPMYRNRGNGR
;
A
#
# COMPACT_ATOMS: atom_id res chain seq x y z
N MET A 1 4.57 -8.72 -4.59
CA MET A 1 3.42 -7.79 -4.68
C MET A 1 2.29 -8.44 -5.47
N ALA A 2 1.46 -9.24 -4.82
CA ALA A 2 0.17 -9.67 -5.37
C ALA A 2 -0.90 -9.53 -4.28
N SER A 3 -0.99 -8.33 -3.69
CA SER A 3 -2.25 -7.86 -3.10
C SER A 3 -2.93 -7.12 -4.24
N ALA A 4 -4.05 -7.65 -4.73
CA ALA A 4 -4.69 -7.23 -5.98
C ALA A 4 -4.94 -5.72 -6.04
N ILE A 5 -4.19 -5.01 -6.90
CA ILE A 5 -4.70 -3.77 -7.51
C ILE A 5 -5.69 -4.26 -8.56
N ALA A 6 -6.95 -4.41 -8.18
CA ALA A 6 -8.00 -4.71 -9.15
C ALA A 6 -8.04 -3.56 -10.16
N CYS A 7 -8.01 -3.86 -11.46
CA CYS A 7 -8.22 -2.86 -12.49
C CYS A 7 -9.69 -2.41 -12.40
N SER A 8 -9.95 -1.15 -12.04
CA SER A 8 -11.29 -0.58 -12.18
C SER A 8 -11.66 -0.58 -13.66
N LYS A 9 -12.88 -0.99 -13.99
CA LYS A 9 -13.46 -0.64 -15.29
C LYS A 9 -13.35 0.88 -15.42
N GLN A 10 -12.81 1.38 -16.53
CA GLN A 10 -12.89 2.79 -16.87
C GLN A 10 -14.37 3.18 -16.91
N THR A 11 -14.83 3.80 -15.84
CA THR A 11 -16.13 4.45 -15.75
C THR A 11 -15.96 5.87 -16.29
N GLU A 12 -16.94 6.36 -17.02
CA GLU A 12 -16.97 7.74 -17.52
C GLU A 12 -17.81 8.63 -16.57
N GLY A 13 -17.66 9.96 -16.68
CA GLY A 13 -18.44 10.92 -15.87
C GLY A 13 -18.07 10.94 -14.38
N GLU A 14 -19.04 11.28 -13.51
CA GLU A 14 -18.88 11.41 -12.05
C GLU A 14 -18.37 10.15 -11.33
N ASN A 15 -18.33 9.02 -12.02
CA ASN A 15 -17.89 7.74 -11.49
C ASN A 15 -16.48 7.34 -11.95
N LYS A 16 -15.80 8.14 -12.76
CA LYS A 16 -14.45 7.83 -13.28
C LYS A 16 -13.45 7.54 -12.16
N GLY A 17 -12.83 6.37 -12.23
CA GLY A 17 -11.85 5.91 -11.23
C GLY A 17 -12.44 5.52 -9.88
N LYS A 18 -13.76 5.60 -9.66
CA LYS A 18 -14.39 5.13 -8.43
C LYS A 18 -14.35 3.60 -8.40
N MET A 19 -13.63 3.08 -7.42
CA MET A 19 -13.61 1.67 -7.07
C MET A 19 -14.71 1.41 -6.04
N THR A 20 -15.95 1.19 -6.49
CA THR A 20 -17.02 0.81 -5.58
C THR A 20 -16.90 -0.67 -5.20
N GLY A 21 -17.02 -0.97 -3.92
CA GLY A 21 -17.04 -2.36 -3.41
C GLY A 21 -15.66 -3.03 -3.25
N LEU A 22 -14.54 -2.31 -3.37
CA LEU A 22 -13.22 -2.82 -3.01
C LEU A 22 -12.87 -2.45 -1.57
N VAL A 23 -12.33 -3.43 -0.84
CA VAL A 23 -11.78 -3.27 0.50
C VAL A 23 -10.31 -3.66 0.43
N PHE A 24 -9.43 -2.75 0.85
CA PHE A 24 -8.01 -3.06 0.94
C PHE A 24 -7.68 -3.55 2.34
N ALA A 25 -6.79 -4.54 2.47
CA ALA A 25 -6.34 -5.04 3.77
C ALA A 25 -4.82 -4.95 3.86
N THR A 26 -4.32 -4.36 4.94
CA THR A 26 -2.88 -4.31 5.24
C THR A 26 -2.35 -5.69 5.64
N GLY A 27 -3.16 -6.43 6.41
CA GLY A 27 -2.87 -7.77 6.91
C GLY A 27 -4.11 -8.41 7.53
N ASN A 28 -3.94 -9.59 8.11
CA ASN A 28 -4.94 -10.29 8.93
C ASN A 28 -4.25 -11.36 9.80
N HIS A 29 -5.06 -12.15 10.51
CA HIS A 29 -4.60 -13.23 11.37
C HIS A 29 -4.17 -14.51 10.63
N ASP A 30 -4.23 -14.53 9.29
CA ASP A 30 -3.89 -15.69 8.46
C ASP A 30 -2.66 -15.48 7.58
N ALA A 31 -2.30 -14.23 7.31
CA ALA A 31 -1.15 -13.84 6.51
C ALA A 31 -0.07 -13.23 7.40
N GLY A 32 1.18 -13.34 6.95
CA GLY A 32 2.29 -12.64 7.60
C GLY A 32 2.06 -11.12 7.63
N ARG A 33 2.60 -10.46 8.67
CA ARG A 33 2.45 -9.02 8.88
C ARG A 33 2.86 -8.22 7.66
N MET A 34 2.14 -7.13 7.40
CA MET A 34 2.33 -6.27 6.23
C MET A 34 3.80 -5.87 6.04
N ARG A 35 4.45 -5.48 7.15
CA ARG A 35 5.86 -5.08 7.22
C ARG A 35 6.76 -6.05 6.45
N ASN A 36 6.79 -7.31 6.86
CA ASN A 36 7.68 -8.31 6.27
C ASN A 36 7.13 -8.89 4.96
N ARG A 37 5.81 -9.11 4.88
CA ARG A 37 5.17 -9.70 3.70
C ARG A 37 5.35 -8.85 2.44
N VAL A 38 5.38 -7.53 2.58
CA VAL A 38 5.49 -6.60 1.45
C VAL A 38 6.91 -6.10 1.24
N LEU A 39 7.63 -5.75 2.32
CA LEU A 39 8.94 -5.09 2.24
C LEU A 39 10.12 -6.06 2.40
N GLY A 40 9.85 -7.35 2.63
CA GLY A 40 10.85 -8.37 2.84
C GLY A 40 11.43 -8.38 4.25
N ASP A 41 12.62 -8.94 4.39
CA ASP A 41 13.28 -9.06 5.69
C ASP A 41 13.92 -7.74 6.12
N ASN A 42 13.78 -7.42 7.42
CA ASN A 42 14.38 -6.24 8.06
C ASN A 42 14.13 -4.90 7.31
N PRO A 43 12.86 -4.53 7.02
CA PRO A 43 12.59 -3.24 6.41
C PRO A 43 12.86 -2.12 7.40
N SER A 44 13.30 -0.96 6.90
CA SER A 44 13.43 0.25 7.70
C SER A 44 12.04 0.72 8.16
N ASP A 45 12.00 1.56 9.20
CA ASP A 45 10.75 2.17 9.61
C ASP A 45 10.24 3.20 8.58
N ASN A 46 11.11 3.83 7.79
CA ASN A 46 10.68 4.74 6.71
C ASN A 46 9.94 3.98 5.60
N ALA A 47 10.43 2.81 5.20
CA ALA A 47 9.74 1.97 4.22
C ALA A 47 8.34 1.56 4.72
N VAL A 48 8.22 1.25 6.01
CA VAL A 48 6.92 0.91 6.62
C VAL A 48 5.99 2.12 6.65
N LYS A 49 6.48 3.31 7.03
CA LYS A 49 5.69 4.56 6.97
C LYS A 49 5.17 4.84 5.56
N THR A 50 6.03 4.72 4.56
CA THR A 50 5.67 4.95 3.16
C THR A 50 4.65 3.93 2.67
N LEU A 51 4.79 2.66 3.07
CA LEU A 51 3.80 1.63 2.76
C LEU A 51 2.45 1.90 3.43
N GLN A 52 2.43 2.31 4.71
CA GLN A 52 1.22 2.68 5.44
C GLN A 52 0.48 3.84 4.74
N LYS A 53 1.21 4.91 4.37
CA LYS A 53 0.66 6.07 3.63
C LYS A 53 0.11 5.64 2.25
N LEU A 54 0.78 4.72 1.55
CA LEU A 54 0.29 4.15 0.30
C LEU A 54 -1.06 3.46 0.50
N TYR A 55 -1.17 2.52 1.45
CA TYR A 55 -2.43 1.83 1.72
C TYR A 55 -3.56 2.79 2.12
N MET A 56 -3.27 3.78 2.97
CA MET A 56 -4.25 4.78 3.37
C MET A 56 -4.65 5.73 2.23
N SER A 57 -3.80 5.88 1.20
CA SER A 57 -4.09 6.68 0.01
C SER A 57 -4.93 5.94 -1.04
N LEU A 58 -5.16 4.63 -0.90
CA LEU A 58 -6.02 3.87 -1.81
C LEU A 58 -7.51 4.26 -1.63
N PRO A 59 -8.32 4.17 -2.70
CA PRO A 59 -9.74 4.46 -2.60
C PRO A 59 -10.50 3.40 -1.78
N GLY A 60 -11.60 3.80 -1.16
CA GLY A 60 -12.47 2.89 -0.42
C GLY A 60 -12.00 2.58 1.01
N PRO A 61 -12.70 1.67 1.70
CA PRO A 61 -12.37 1.28 3.07
C PRO A 61 -11.05 0.49 3.16
N LEU A 62 -10.38 0.65 4.30
CA LEU A 62 -9.15 -0.06 4.66
C LEU A 62 -9.40 -0.93 5.90
N CYS A 63 -9.12 -2.22 5.79
CA CYS A 63 -9.02 -3.13 6.92
C CYS A 63 -7.59 -3.13 7.44
N VAL A 64 -7.43 -2.67 8.68
CA VAL A 64 -6.14 -2.55 9.37
C VAL A 64 -6.05 -3.68 10.38
N TYR A 65 -4.97 -4.47 10.33
CA TYR A 65 -4.73 -5.51 11.31
C TYR A 65 -3.98 -4.95 12.51
N ASN A 66 -4.33 -5.41 13.71
CA ASN A 66 -3.77 -4.88 14.96
C ASN A 66 -2.23 -5.05 14.99
N GLY A 67 -1.55 -3.94 15.26
CA GLY A 67 -0.09 -3.84 15.25
C GLY A 67 0.50 -3.44 13.90
N ASP A 68 -0.27 -3.37 12.80
CA ASP A 68 0.25 -2.79 11.54
C ASP A 68 0.51 -1.29 11.69
N GLU A 69 -0.23 -0.58 12.55
CA GLU A 69 -0.01 0.82 12.94
C GLU A 69 1.30 1.01 13.71
N LEU A 70 1.68 0.02 14.52
CA LEU A 70 2.96 -0.03 15.23
C LEU A 70 4.11 -0.51 14.33
N GLY A 71 3.79 -0.97 13.12
CA GLY A 71 4.71 -1.65 12.21
C GLY A 71 5.35 -2.88 12.85
N LEU A 72 4.56 -3.70 13.55
CA LEU A 72 5.04 -4.93 14.17
C LEU A 72 5.68 -5.86 13.12
N PRO A 73 6.84 -6.47 13.42
CA PRO A 73 7.47 -7.43 12.54
C PRO A 73 6.78 -8.80 12.61
N GLN A 74 6.86 -9.56 11.53
CA GLN A 74 6.52 -10.98 11.54
C GLN A 74 7.49 -11.73 12.46
N VAL A 75 6.98 -12.29 13.55
CA VAL A 75 7.80 -13.03 14.51
C VAL A 75 8.02 -14.46 14.02
N LYS A 76 9.26 -14.97 14.12
CA LYS A 76 9.55 -16.38 13.89
C LYS A 76 9.37 -17.15 15.20
N VAL A 77 8.18 -17.69 15.42
CA VAL A 77 7.85 -18.46 16.63
C VAL A 77 8.56 -19.83 16.61
N PRO A 78 9.39 -20.15 17.64
CA PRO A 78 10.04 -21.45 17.78
C PRO A 78 9.02 -22.59 17.77
N GLU A 79 9.38 -23.73 17.19
CA GLU A 79 8.45 -24.85 16.97
C GLU A 79 7.77 -25.34 18.26
N HIS A 80 8.52 -25.44 19.35
CA HIS A 80 8.01 -25.87 20.66
C HIS A 80 7.08 -24.85 21.35
N LEU A 81 6.96 -23.62 20.82
CA LEU A 81 6.06 -22.57 21.31
C LEU A 81 4.89 -22.30 20.35
N ARG A 82 4.79 -23.05 19.25
CA ARG A 82 3.69 -22.90 18.29
C ARG A 82 2.40 -23.45 18.87
N VAL A 83 1.30 -22.74 18.61
CA VAL A 83 -0.05 -23.13 19.02
C VAL A 83 -1.00 -23.28 17.84
N ASP A 84 -0.65 -22.75 16.67
CA ASP A 84 -1.47 -22.91 15.46
C ASP A 84 -1.35 -24.33 14.90
N PRO A 85 -2.45 -25.10 14.80
CA PRO A 85 -2.42 -26.45 14.24
C PRO A 85 -2.21 -26.47 12.72
N CYS A 86 -2.24 -25.33 12.03
CA CYS A 86 -2.03 -25.27 10.59
C CYS A 86 -0.54 -25.42 10.19
N LEU A 87 -0.29 -26.20 9.13
CA LEU A 87 1.06 -26.46 8.59
C LEU A 87 1.84 -25.19 8.20
N ASN A 88 1.13 -24.14 7.77
CA ASN A 88 1.73 -22.87 7.35
C ASN A 88 2.07 -21.93 8.51
N ASN A 89 1.81 -22.33 9.77
CA ASN A 89 2.06 -21.61 11.02
C ASN A 89 1.79 -20.08 10.98
N ARG A 90 0.60 -19.69 11.46
CA ARG A 90 0.15 -18.30 11.54
C ARG A 90 0.54 -17.59 12.84
N ASP A 91 1.20 -18.27 13.78
CA ASP A 91 1.48 -17.74 15.12
C ASP A 91 2.28 -16.43 15.10
N GLY A 92 3.18 -16.27 14.13
CA GLY A 92 4.05 -15.09 14.07
C GLY A 92 3.32 -13.75 13.86
N CYS A 93 2.11 -13.75 13.27
CA CYS A 93 1.28 -12.55 13.18
C CYS A 93 0.24 -12.45 14.31
N ARG A 94 0.18 -13.45 15.19
CA ARG A 94 -0.76 -13.55 16.32
C ARG A 94 -0.09 -13.30 17.67
N VAL A 95 1.23 -13.12 17.69
CA VAL A 95 1.95 -12.70 18.90
C VAL A 95 1.26 -11.46 19.49
N PRO A 96 0.99 -11.46 20.81
CA PRO A 96 0.28 -10.39 21.49
C PRO A 96 0.81 -8.98 21.23
N ILE A 97 -0.07 -7.99 21.37
CA ILE A 97 0.29 -6.58 21.19
C ILE A 97 1.14 -6.11 22.38
N PRO A 98 2.31 -5.49 22.13
CA PRO A 98 3.10 -4.87 23.18
C PRO A 98 2.49 -3.51 23.54
N TRP A 99 1.85 -3.40 24.71
CA TRP A 99 1.23 -2.15 25.16
C TRP A 99 2.22 -1.24 25.87
N ASP A 100 3.00 -1.80 26.79
CA ASP A 100 3.87 -1.03 27.68
C ASP A 100 5.23 -1.70 27.85
N ASN A 101 6.30 -1.07 27.35
CA ASN A 101 7.65 -1.63 27.41
C ASN A 101 8.27 -1.69 28.81
N GLU A 102 7.68 -1.00 29.79
CA GLU A 102 8.17 -0.97 31.18
C GLU A 102 7.44 -1.98 32.09
N LYS A 103 6.42 -2.68 31.57
CA LYS A 103 5.61 -3.64 32.34
C LYS A 103 5.95 -5.10 32.01
N PRO A 104 5.72 -6.03 32.96
CA PRO A 104 5.71 -7.46 32.68
C PRO A 104 4.82 -7.79 31.48
N ASN A 105 5.24 -8.79 30.69
CA ASN A 105 4.52 -9.22 29.48
C ASN A 105 4.19 -8.07 28.50
N MET A 106 5.03 -7.03 28.49
CA MET A 106 4.81 -5.75 27.79
C MET A 106 3.40 -5.17 27.99
N GLY A 107 2.83 -5.33 29.18
CA GLY A 107 1.49 -4.85 29.52
C GLY A 107 0.32 -5.64 28.90
N PHE A 108 0.56 -6.80 28.28
CA PHE A 108 -0.51 -7.63 27.71
C PHE A 108 -1.33 -8.37 28.77
N CYS A 109 -0.66 -8.92 29.79
CA CYS A 109 -1.29 -9.58 30.93
C CYS A 109 -0.49 -9.32 32.21
N SER A 110 -1.05 -9.68 33.38
CA SER A 110 -0.32 -9.58 34.65
C SER A 110 0.90 -10.48 34.66
N GLU A 111 1.84 -10.20 35.58
CA GLU A 111 3.07 -10.98 35.75
C GLU A 111 2.82 -12.44 36.12
N ASP A 112 1.73 -12.72 36.85
CA ASP A 112 1.33 -14.08 37.26
C ASP A 112 0.78 -14.93 36.10
N ASN A 113 0.64 -14.38 34.90
CA ASN A 113 0.11 -15.06 33.72
C ASN A 113 1.15 -15.14 32.61
N GLU A 114 1.15 -16.25 31.86
CA GLU A 114 1.95 -16.40 30.66
C GLU A 114 1.12 -16.08 29.40
N PRO A 115 1.61 -15.21 28.50
CA PRO A 115 0.97 -15.01 27.21
C PRO A 115 0.96 -16.30 26.39
N PHE A 116 -0.16 -16.58 25.72
CA PHE A 116 -0.32 -17.79 24.89
C PHE A 116 0.67 -17.90 23.70
N LEU A 117 1.37 -16.81 23.38
CA LEU A 117 2.45 -16.75 22.41
C LEU A 117 3.57 -15.83 22.92
N PRO A 118 4.84 -16.08 22.55
CA PRO A 118 6.00 -15.46 23.18
C PRO A 118 6.18 -13.98 22.78
N ILE A 119 5.54 -13.08 23.54
CA ILE A 119 5.61 -11.62 23.31
C ILE A 119 7.04 -11.06 23.44
N HIS A 120 7.89 -11.69 24.24
CA HIS A 120 9.28 -11.31 24.44
C HIS A 120 10.13 -11.40 23.16
N LEU A 121 9.63 -12.06 22.10
CA LEU A 121 10.28 -12.09 20.78
C LEU A 121 10.05 -10.79 19.98
N ILE A 122 9.16 -9.91 20.42
CA ILE A 122 9.00 -8.56 19.88
C ILE A 122 9.96 -7.62 20.62
N ASP A 123 10.65 -6.75 19.88
CA ASP A 123 11.49 -5.70 20.47
C ASP A 123 10.60 -4.68 21.22
N GLN A 124 11.01 -4.33 22.44
CA GLN A 124 10.33 -3.36 23.30
C GLN A 124 10.07 -1.99 22.64
N LYS A 125 10.88 -1.59 21.66
CA LYS A 125 10.66 -0.34 20.90
C LYS A 125 9.32 -0.30 20.16
N TYR A 126 8.74 -1.47 19.87
CA TYR A 126 7.46 -1.55 19.19
C TYR A 126 6.26 -1.36 20.12
N ALA A 127 6.47 -1.33 21.44
CA ALA A 127 5.39 -1.12 22.40
C ALA A 127 4.69 0.23 22.18
N VAL A 128 3.38 0.28 22.43
CA VAL A 128 2.59 1.51 22.33
C VAL A 128 3.20 2.61 23.18
N SER A 129 3.50 2.35 24.46
CA SER A 129 4.08 3.35 25.37
C SER A 129 5.43 3.91 24.89
N ALA A 130 6.24 3.10 24.21
CA ALA A 130 7.51 3.54 23.62
C ALA A 130 7.28 4.45 22.41
N GLN A 131 6.38 4.07 21.51
CA GLN A 131 6.10 4.83 20.29
C GLN A 131 5.30 6.11 20.54
N GLU A 132 4.47 6.17 21.60
CA GLU A 132 3.74 7.39 21.98
C GLU A 132 4.67 8.50 22.48
N LYS A 133 5.80 8.15 23.08
CA LYS A 133 6.83 9.11 23.53
C LYS A 133 7.64 9.68 22.35
N ASP A 134 7.68 9.01 21.20
CA ASP A 134 8.43 9.43 20.02
C ASP A 134 7.53 9.99 18.91
N LYS A 135 7.67 11.29 18.63
CA LYS A 135 6.94 11.98 17.54
C LYS A 135 7.31 11.47 16.15
N ASN A 136 8.46 10.83 15.99
CA ASN A 136 8.92 10.24 14.74
C ASN A 136 8.62 8.73 14.65
N SER A 137 7.88 8.15 15.59
CA SER A 137 7.54 6.73 15.59
C SER A 137 6.64 6.33 14.42
N LEU A 138 6.50 5.03 14.20
CA LEU A 138 5.56 4.47 13.23
C LEU A 138 4.12 4.84 13.61
N LEU A 139 3.77 4.70 14.89
CA LEU A 139 2.45 5.06 15.41
C LEU A 139 2.12 6.54 15.21
N SER A 140 3.06 7.44 15.51
CA SER A 140 2.88 8.88 15.31
C SER A 140 2.71 9.23 13.83
N SER A 141 3.49 8.61 12.94
CA SER A 141 3.33 8.77 11.49
C SER A 141 2.00 8.22 10.99
N TYR A 142 1.56 7.09 11.53
CA TYR A 142 0.30 6.44 11.17
C TYR A 142 -0.90 7.30 11.54
N ARG A 143 -0.95 7.77 12.80
CA ARG A 143 -2.01 8.66 13.32
C ARG A 143 -2.10 9.95 12.50
N THR A 144 -0.97 10.63 12.29
CA THR A 144 -0.92 11.87 11.49
C THR A 144 -1.53 11.67 10.09
N PHE A 145 -1.21 10.58 9.40
CA PHE A 145 -1.75 10.34 8.06
C PHE A 145 -3.22 9.86 8.08
N ALA A 146 -3.62 9.11 9.11
CA ALA A 146 -5.02 8.73 9.31
C ALA A 146 -5.91 9.97 9.52
N ASP A 147 -5.45 10.94 10.32
CA ASP A 147 -6.13 12.22 10.55
C ASP A 147 -6.21 13.06 9.27
N TYR A 148 -5.14 13.07 8.47
CA TYR A 148 -5.14 13.72 7.15
C TYR A 148 -6.15 13.07 6.19
N ARG A 149 -6.17 11.73 6.10
CA ARG A 149 -7.17 11.00 5.30
C ARG A 149 -8.59 11.28 5.78
N GLN A 150 -8.80 11.39 7.09
CA GLN A 150 -10.11 11.69 7.67
C GLN A 150 -10.54 13.14 7.42
N SER A 151 -9.62 14.10 7.40
CA SER A 151 -9.96 15.51 7.16
C SER A 151 -10.07 15.88 5.68
N ASN A 152 -9.55 15.04 4.78
CA ASN A 152 -9.51 15.34 3.34
C ASN A 152 -10.55 14.55 2.52
N GLU A 153 -11.53 15.27 1.95
CA GLU A 153 -12.63 14.66 1.19
C GLU A 153 -12.18 13.95 -0.09
N ILE A 154 -11.14 14.45 -0.78
CA ILE A 154 -10.56 13.81 -1.96
C ILE A 154 -9.96 12.45 -1.58
N MET A 155 -9.31 12.35 -0.41
CA MET A 155 -8.78 11.09 0.11
C MET A 155 -9.87 10.11 0.54
N GLN A 156 -11.00 10.58 1.08
CA GLN A 156 -12.10 9.72 1.47
C GLN A 156 -12.93 9.21 0.28
N LYS A 157 -13.29 10.10 -0.64
CA LYS A 157 -14.32 9.86 -1.66
C LYS A 157 -13.77 9.81 -3.09
N GLY A 158 -12.55 10.29 -3.31
CA GLY A 158 -11.99 10.40 -4.65
C GLY A 158 -11.70 9.06 -5.30
N GLY A 159 -11.90 9.00 -6.62
CA GLY A 159 -11.44 7.88 -7.44
C GLY A 159 -9.91 7.82 -7.53
N ILE A 160 -9.38 6.83 -8.23
CA ILE A 160 -7.94 6.69 -8.48
C ILE A 160 -7.67 6.75 -10.00
N GLU A 161 -6.67 7.54 -10.39
CA GLU A 161 -6.11 7.56 -11.75
C GLU A 161 -4.62 7.23 -11.67
N LEU A 162 -4.20 6.08 -12.20
CA LEU A 162 -2.81 5.66 -12.10
C LEU A 162 -1.90 6.52 -13.00
N VAL A 163 -0.75 6.93 -12.47
CA VAL A 163 0.25 7.75 -13.17
C VAL A 163 1.44 6.90 -13.63
N GLU A 164 2.04 6.16 -12.69
CA GLU A 164 3.17 5.27 -12.93
C GLU A 164 3.15 4.13 -11.91
N VAL A 165 3.42 2.90 -12.35
CA VAL A 165 3.57 1.75 -11.45
C VAL A 165 4.72 0.88 -11.92
N SER A 166 5.63 0.58 -11.00
CA SER A 166 6.70 -0.40 -11.17
C SER A 166 6.82 -1.26 -9.92
N LYS A 167 7.82 -2.17 -9.88
CA LYS A 167 8.12 -2.95 -8.68
C LYS A 167 8.53 -2.12 -7.46
N LYS A 168 9.04 -0.90 -7.67
CA LYS A 168 9.64 -0.07 -6.61
C LYS A 168 8.99 1.31 -6.47
N PHE A 169 8.21 1.74 -7.45
CA PHE A 169 7.62 3.08 -7.49
C PHE A 169 6.14 2.98 -7.82
N ILE A 170 5.33 3.74 -7.10
CA ILE A 170 3.88 3.80 -7.33
C ILE A 170 3.47 5.27 -7.28
N ALA A 171 2.85 5.76 -8.35
CA ALA A 171 2.27 7.08 -8.43
C ALA A 171 0.86 7.02 -9.02
N PHE A 172 -0.06 7.76 -8.41
CA PHE A 172 -1.44 7.90 -8.86
C PHE A 172 -2.03 9.21 -8.38
N LYS A 173 -3.14 9.62 -8.98
CA LYS A 173 -3.97 10.74 -8.51
C LYS A 173 -5.19 10.22 -7.79
N ARG A 174 -5.60 10.90 -6.73
CA ARG A 174 -6.94 10.84 -6.16
C ARG A 174 -7.76 11.98 -6.73
N VAL A 175 -8.93 11.69 -7.30
CA VAL A 175 -9.73 12.68 -8.04
C VAL A 175 -11.15 12.75 -7.47
N HIS A 176 -11.59 13.94 -7.07
CA HIS A 176 -12.94 14.19 -6.57
C HIS A 176 -13.39 15.60 -6.92
N GLU A 177 -14.56 15.72 -7.55
CA GLU A 177 -15.21 17.02 -7.89
C GLU A 177 -14.26 18.04 -8.58
N GLY A 178 -13.45 17.55 -9.53
CA GLY A 178 -12.50 18.38 -10.29
C GLY A 178 -11.23 18.78 -9.52
N LYS A 179 -11.09 18.37 -8.25
CA LYS A 179 -9.87 18.50 -7.46
C LYS A 179 -9.07 17.20 -7.50
N GLU A 180 -7.75 17.33 -7.43
CA GLU A 180 -6.84 16.19 -7.54
C GLU A 180 -5.78 16.23 -6.44
N ILE A 181 -5.41 15.08 -5.90
CA ILE A 181 -4.21 14.91 -5.08
C ILE A 181 -3.28 13.95 -5.79
N LEU A 182 -2.04 14.36 -6.03
CA LEU A 182 -0.99 13.49 -6.52
C LEU A 182 -0.38 12.74 -5.35
N CYS A 183 -0.38 11.42 -5.41
CA CYS A 183 0.29 10.53 -4.47
C CYS A 183 1.40 9.78 -5.20
N ALA A 184 2.64 9.89 -4.72
CA ALA A 184 3.78 9.14 -5.26
C ALA A 184 4.62 8.55 -4.12
N PHE A 185 5.03 7.30 -4.27
CA PHE A 185 5.66 6.49 -3.25
C PHE A 185 6.90 5.81 -3.81
N ASN A 186 8.03 6.00 -3.14
CA ASN A 186 9.28 5.29 -3.41
C ASN A 186 9.44 4.16 -2.38
N LEU A 187 9.30 2.92 -2.83
CA LEU A 187 9.49 1.71 -2.02
C LEU A 187 10.91 1.12 -2.19
N SER A 188 11.78 1.79 -2.94
CA SER A 188 13.18 1.38 -3.08
C SER A 188 14.00 1.86 -1.88
N LYS A 189 15.09 1.13 -1.58
CA LYS A 189 16.04 1.44 -0.51
C LYS A 189 17.20 2.33 -0.95
N ASP A 190 17.50 2.36 -2.25
CA ASP A 190 18.80 2.82 -2.74
C ASP A 190 18.72 3.84 -3.90
N TYR A 191 17.54 4.09 -4.46
CA TYR A 191 17.39 4.92 -5.65
C TYR A 191 16.35 6.02 -5.46
N ASP A 192 16.69 7.21 -5.93
CA ASP A 192 15.72 8.29 -6.06
C ASP A 192 14.69 7.96 -7.16
N TYR A 193 13.42 8.15 -6.85
CA TYR A 193 12.35 8.11 -7.82
C TYR A 193 12.19 9.49 -8.47
N LYS A 194 12.37 9.56 -9.78
CA LYS A 194 12.15 10.77 -10.56
C LYS A 194 10.79 10.74 -11.22
N LEU A 195 9.81 11.39 -10.62
CA LEU A 195 8.48 11.57 -11.20
C LEU A 195 8.50 12.75 -12.17
N ASN A 196 8.24 12.50 -13.45
CA ASN A 196 8.18 13.54 -14.47
C ASN A 196 6.79 14.17 -14.53
N LEU A 197 6.75 15.50 -14.62
CA LEU A 197 5.53 16.29 -14.65
C LEU A 197 5.35 16.92 -16.04
N GLU A 198 4.13 16.87 -16.56
CA GLU A 198 3.76 17.50 -17.82
C GLU A 198 2.83 18.67 -17.51
N LEU A 199 3.33 19.89 -17.65
CA LEU A 199 2.57 21.08 -17.29
C LEU A 199 1.96 21.74 -18.51
N TYR A 200 0.71 22.21 -18.38
CA TYR A 200 -0.02 22.87 -19.45
C TYR A 200 0.21 24.38 -19.42
N GLY A 201 0.14 25.03 -20.59
CA GLY A 201 0.18 26.49 -20.69
C GLY A 201 1.57 27.11 -20.50
N GLY A 202 2.65 26.37 -20.78
CA GLY A 202 4.02 26.89 -20.70
C GLY A 202 4.60 27.01 -19.28
N LYS A 203 3.87 26.53 -18.27
CA LYS A 203 4.31 26.53 -16.86
C LYS A 203 5.38 25.48 -16.59
N GLN A 204 6.26 25.76 -15.63
CA GLN A 204 7.29 24.84 -15.11
C GLN A 204 6.96 24.46 -13.66
N VAL A 205 7.53 23.35 -13.16
CA VAL A 205 7.23 22.85 -11.80
C VAL A 205 7.64 23.88 -10.75
N GLN A 206 8.66 24.68 -11.05
CA GLN A 206 9.12 25.80 -10.25
C GLN A 206 8.03 26.86 -10.01
N ASP A 207 7.11 27.04 -10.96
CA ASP A 207 5.99 27.99 -10.83
C ASP A 207 5.01 27.57 -9.72
N PHE A 208 5.04 26.30 -9.32
CA PHE A 208 4.19 25.73 -8.28
C PHE A 208 4.96 25.42 -7.00
N LYS A 209 6.22 25.86 -6.86
CA LYS A 209 7.10 25.45 -5.75
C LYS A 209 6.49 25.70 -4.37
N GLU A 210 5.79 26.81 -4.18
CA GLU A 210 5.13 27.12 -2.90
C GLU A 210 3.93 26.22 -2.61
N ASP A 211 3.18 25.81 -3.64
CA ASP A 211 2.12 24.82 -3.48
C ASP A 211 2.69 23.43 -3.20
N LEU A 212 3.78 23.04 -3.87
CA LEU A 212 4.44 21.75 -3.66
C LEU A 212 5.08 21.64 -2.27
N LYS A 213 5.52 22.76 -1.68
CA LYS A 213 5.98 22.83 -0.28
C LYS A 213 4.88 22.50 0.75
N LYS A 214 3.61 22.52 0.34
CA LYS A 214 2.48 22.07 1.19
C LYS A 214 2.47 20.55 1.40
N ASN A 215 3.39 19.79 0.79
CA ASN A 215 3.60 18.41 1.19
C ASN A 215 3.98 18.35 2.68
N GLU A 216 3.03 17.92 3.51
CA GLU A 216 3.23 17.86 4.96
C GLU A 216 3.99 16.60 5.39
N PHE A 217 4.13 15.63 4.48
CA PHE A 217 4.73 14.34 4.73
C PHE A 217 6.14 14.27 4.15
N ASP A 218 7.10 13.79 4.95
CA ASP A 218 8.50 13.59 4.52
C ASP A 218 9.13 14.86 3.90
N LYS A 219 8.98 16.01 4.58
CA LYS A 219 9.46 17.34 4.15
C LYS A 219 10.96 17.44 3.83
N LYS A 220 11.77 16.44 4.20
CA LYS A 220 13.23 16.50 4.08
C LYS A 220 13.75 16.24 2.66
N ASP A 221 12.89 15.87 1.72
CA ASP A 221 13.34 14.81 0.84
C ASP A 221 12.97 14.98 -0.64
N PHE A 222 12.01 15.86 -1.00
CA PHE A 222 11.69 16.07 -2.40
C PHE A 222 12.37 17.30 -3.00
N GLU A 223 13.15 17.08 -4.06
CA GLU A 223 13.80 18.14 -4.83
C GLU A 223 13.04 18.38 -6.13
N VAL A 224 12.68 19.64 -6.39
CA VAL A 224 12.12 20.07 -7.67
C VAL A 224 13.27 20.36 -8.63
N ASN A 225 13.42 19.50 -9.65
CA ASN A 225 14.48 19.58 -10.65
C ASN A 225 13.86 19.72 -12.05
N GLY A 226 13.88 20.92 -12.61
CA GLY A 226 13.24 21.22 -13.90
C GLY A 226 11.75 20.86 -13.88
N ASN A 227 11.34 19.94 -14.77
CA ASN A 227 9.97 19.41 -14.84
C ASN A 227 9.79 18.07 -14.10
N SER A 228 10.57 17.82 -13.04
CA SER A 228 10.47 16.58 -12.29
C SER A 228 10.53 16.81 -10.79
N ILE A 229 9.89 15.91 -10.05
CA ILE A 229 10.00 15.79 -8.60
C ILE A 229 10.85 14.55 -8.32
N LYS A 230 11.93 14.76 -7.59
CA LYS A 230 12.75 13.69 -7.03
C LYS A 230 12.13 13.27 -5.68
N ILE A 231 11.94 11.99 -5.46
CA ILE A 231 11.44 11.41 -4.21
C ILE A 231 12.51 10.41 -3.75
N PRO A 232 13.14 10.59 -2.58
CA PRO A 232 14.27 9.77 -2.20
C PRO A 232 13.81 8.39 -1.75
N PRO A 233 14.75 7.46 -1.53
CA PRO A 233 14.45 6.12 -1.05
C PRO A 233 13.49 6.14 0.13
N GLU A 234 12.50 5.23 0.08
CA GLU A 234 11.53 5.04 1.17
C GLU A 234 10.71 6.30 1.51
N GLY A 235 10.68 7.30 0.65
CA GLY A 235 9.92 8.54 0.80
C GLY A 235 8.59 8.56 0.04
N CYS A 236 7.78 9.57 0.31
CA CYS A 236 6.56 9.83 -0.46
C CYS A 236 6.38 11.32 -0.79
N PHE A 237 5.52 11.58 -1.77
CA PHE A 237 5.11 12.92 -2.17
C PHE A 237 3.60 12.93 -2.33
N ILE A 238 2.91 13.70 -1.48
CA ILE A 238 1.46 13.74 -1.41
C ILE A 238 1.02 15.21 -1.35
N VAL A 239 0.43 15.71 -2.45
CA VAL A 239 0.04 17.12 -2.54
C VAL A 239 -1.25 17.29 -3.34
N GLU A 240 -2.11 18.20 -2.89
CA GLU A 240 -3.22 18.68 -3.71
C GLU A 240 -2.66 19.41 -4.94
N CYS A 241 -3.04 18.95 -6.13
CA CYS A 241 -2.54 19.49 -7.38
C CYS A 241 -3.06 20.92 -7.57
N PRO A 242 -2.17 21.89 -7.80
CA PRO A 242 -2.58 23.24 -8.18
C PRO A 242 -3.41 23.24 -9.47
N LYS A 243 -4.14 24.32 -9.70
CA LYS A 243 -4.86 24.50 -10.97
C LYS A 243 -3.88 24.44 -12.15
N ASP A 244 -4.26 23.70 -13.19
CA ASP A 244 -3.48 23.41 -14.41
C ASP A 244 -2.23 22.52 -14.20
N PHE A 245 -1.99 22.02 -12.98
CA PHE A 245 -0.95 21.06 -12.71
C PHE A 245 -1.34 19.70 -13.30
N LYS A 246 -0.59 19.21 -14.30
CA LYS A 246 -0.81 17.87 -14.85
C LYS A 246 0.45 17.02 -14.72
N VAL A 247 0.21 15.72 -14.74
CA VAL A 247 1.25 14.71 -14.62
C VAL A 247 1.17 13.83 -15.86
N ALA A 248 2.32 13.63 -16.51
CA ALA A 248 2.42 12.76 -17.66
C ALA A 248 1.97 11.35 -17.25
N THR A 249 0.90 10.85 -17.84
CA THR A 249 0.54 9.45 -17.66
C THR A 249 1.45 8.64 -18.57
N ARG A 250 2.41 7.90 -18.00
CA ARG A 250 3.14 6.91 -18.80
C ARG A 250 2.21 5.71 -18.98
N SER A 251 1.79 5.45 -20.22
CA SER A 251 1.00 4.27 -20.55
C SER A 251 1.75 3.02 -20.11
N TYR A 252 1.05 2.20 -19.33
CA TYR A 252 1.55 0.95 -18.77
C TYR A 252 2.03 -0.01 -19.85
N LEU A 253 3.00 -0.85 -19.44
CA LEU A 253 3.64 -1.98 -20.14
C LEU A 253 4.96 -1.62 -20.81
N GLU A 254 6.05 -1.64 -20.03
CA GLU A 254 7.33 -2.17 -20.50
C GLU A 254 8.22 -2.53 -19.29
N ASP A 255 8.91 -3.66 -19.47
CA ASP A 255 9.93 -4.28 -18.63
C ASP A 255 9.53 -5.06 -17.38
N LEU A 256 9.53 -6.39 -17.56
CA LEU A 256 10.53 -7.26 -16.94
C LEU A 256 10.64 -8.57 -17.73
N THR A 257 11.63 -8.69 -18.61
CA THR A 257 12.22 -10.00 -18.94
C THR A 257 13.48 -10.20 -18.08
N PRO A 258 13.92 -11.46 -17.85
CA PRO A 258 14.95 -11.76 -16.84
C PRO A 258 16.37 -11.22 -17.16
N GLU A 259 16.61 -10.65 -18.33
CA GLU A 259 17.97 -10.51 -18.89
C GLU A 259 18.41 -9.07 -19.26
N GLY A 260 17.66 -8.03 -18.88
CA GLY A 260 18.19 -6.67 -18.80
C GLY A 260 18.73 -6.03 -20.09
N LYS A 261 18.14 -6.33 -21.25
CA LYS A 261 18.38 -5.54 -22.48
C LYS A 261 17.15 -4.72 -22.84
N LEU A 262 17.36 -3.39 -22.88
CA LEU A 262 16.41 -2.38 -23.36
C LEU A 262 16.28 -2.53 -24.89
N ASP A 263 15.08 -2.79 -25.39
CA ASP A 263 14.75 -2.53 -26.79
C ASP A 263 13.83 -1.32 -26.85
N VAL A 264 14.37 -0.21 -27.34
CA VAL A 264 13.61 1.00 -27.67
C VAL A 264 12.82 0.71 -28.94
N VAL A 265 11.50 0.66 -28.87
CA VAL A 265 10.65 0.76 -30.06
C VAL A 265 9.67 1.91 -29.90
N THR A 266 9.87 2.89 -30.79
CA THR A 266 9.12 4.11 -31.03
C THR A 266 7.60 3.95 -30.99
N ARG A 267 6.91 5.00 -30.53
CA ARG A 267 5.44 5.21 -30.66
C ARG A 267 4.90 4.67 -32.00
N PRO A 268 3.67 4.13 -31.98
CA PRO A 268 2.71 4.59 -32.98
C PRO A 268 1.36 4.94 -32.36
N GLU A 269 0.79 6.01 -32.89
CA GLU A 269 -0.61 6.40 -32.72
C GLU A 269 -1.57 5.25 -33.09
N LYS A 270 -2.72 5.18 -32.40
CA LYS A 270 -3.90 4.37 -32.75
C LYS A 270 -3.65 2.87 -32.92
N ILE A 271 -3.68 2.11 -31.82
CA ILE A 271 -4.04 0.68 -31.87
C ILE A 271 -5.30 0.49 -31.06
N ALA A 272 -6.35 0.03 -31.75
CA ALA A 272 -7.70 -0.09 -31.27
C ALA A 272 -7.79 -1.02 -30.03
N ASP A 273 -8.56 -0.55 -29.06
CA ASP A 273 -8.96 -1.12 -27.76
C ASP A 273 -9.54 -2.57 -27.81
N THR A 274 -9.59 -3.18 -28.99
CA THR A 274 -10.26 -4.46 -29.24
C THR A 274 -9.30 -5.66 -29.14
N GLU A 275 -8.06 -5.54 -29.61
CA GLU A 275 -7.12 -6.69 -29.63
C GLU A 275 -6.61 -7.07 -28.23
N ILE A 276 -6.34 -6.08 -27.38
CA ILE A 276 -5.92 -6.32 -25.99
C ILE A 276 -7.08 -6.94 -25.20
N ARG A 277 -8.31 -6.47 -25.42
CA ARG A 277 -9.51 -7.00 -24.77
C ARG A 277 -9.79 -8.45 -25.17
N ILE A 278 -9.61 -8.81 -26.44
CA ILE A 278 -9.75 -10.20 -26.93
C ILE A 278 -8.67 -11.11 -26.31
N LYS A 279 -7.43 -10.63 -26.17
CA LYS A 279 -6.36 -11.41 -25.53
C LYS A 279 -6.61 -11.63 -24.04
N LEU A 280 -7.07 -10.62 -23.31
CA LEU A 280 -7.41 -10.74 -21.88
C LEU A 280 -8.62 -11.66 -21.64
N GLU A 281 -9.66 -11.58 -22.48
CA GLU A 281 -10.81 -12.50 -22.43
C GLU A 281 -10.40 -13.96 -22.72
N LYS A 282 -9.48 -14.20 -23.67
CA LYS A 282 -8.95 -15.55 -23.94
C LYS A 282 -8.16 -16.11 -22.76
N ILE A 283 -7.33 -15.29 -22.11
CA ILE A 283 -6.55 -15.68 -20.91
C ILE A 283 -7.50 -15.99 -19.75
N LYS A 284 -8.50 -15.12 -19.51
CA LYS A 284 -9.50 -15.31 -18.47
C LYS A 284 -10.33 -16.58 -18.70
N ASN A 285 -10.77 -16.83 -19.93
CA ASN A 285 -11.52 -18.04 -20.26
C ASN A 285 -10.68 -19.32 -20.16
N ASN A 286 -9.38 -19.27 -20.46
CA ASN A 286 -8.48 -20.41 -20.21
C ASN A 286 -8.24 -20.65 -18.72
N TYR A 287 -8.16 -19.60 -17.91
CA TYR A 287 -8.04 -19.74 -16.45
C TYR A 287 -9.26 -20.45 -15.85
N TYR A 288 -10.49 -20.02 -16.21
CA TYR A 288 -11.72 -20.65 -15.72
C TYR A 288 -12.00 -22.04 -16.30
N LYS A 289 -11.58 -22.33 -17.54
CA LYS A 289 -11.66 -23.69 -18.11
C LYS A 289 -10.76 -24.69 -17.37
N ASN A 290 -9.59 -24.24 -16.93
CA ASN A 290 -8.58 -25.12 -16.32
C ASN A 290 -8.68 -25.17 -14.78
N HIS A 291 -9.47 -24.28 -14.17
CA HIS A 291 -9.65 -24.21 -12.72
C HIS A 291 -11.15 -24.15 -12.41
N GLN A 292 -11.85 -25.27 -12.60
CA GLN A 292 -13.15 -25.43 -11.95
C GLN A 292 -12.94 -25.44 -10.43
N PRO A 293 -13.73 -24.70 -9.64
CA PRO A 293 -13.66 -24.80 -8.20
C PRO A 293 -14.00 -26.24 -7.79
N LEU A 294 -13.10 -26.85 -7.01
CA LEU A 294 -13.36 -28.12 -6.33
C LEU A 294 -14.72 -28.02 -5.62
N GLN A 295 -15.72 -28.77 -6.09
CA GLN A 295 -16.94 -29.00 -5.31
C GLN A 295 -16.54 -29.80 -4.07
N ASN A 296 -16.40 -29.12 -2.94
CA ASN A 296 -16.11 -29.75 -1.67
C ASN A 296 -17.40 -30.44 -1.16
N PRO A 297 -17.47 -31.78 -1.01
CA PRO A 297 -18.73 -32.48 -0.69
C PRO A 297 -19.23 -32.31 0.76
N MET A 298 -18.55 -31.53 1.60
CA MET A 298 -18.72 -31.57 3.07
C MET A 298 -19.84 -30.68 3.66
N TYR A 299 -20.76 -30.13 2.85
CA TYR A 299 -21.92 -29.38 3.36
C TYR A 299 -23.23 -29.78 2.65
N ARG A 300 -23.61 -31.05 2.75
CA ARG A 300 -25.02 -31.49 2.60
C ARG A 300 -25.33 -32.63 3.57
N ASN A 301 -25.58 -32.26 4.82
CA ASN A 301 -26.50 -32.99 5.71
C ASN A 301 -26.80 -32.16 6.96
N ARG A 302 -27.77 -31.24 6.83
CA ARG A 302 -28.67 -30.93 7.95
C ARG A 302 -30.05 -31.31 7.46
N GLY A 303 -30.45 -32.51 7.85
CA GLY A 303 -31.75 -33.08 7.52
C GLY A 303 -32.87 -32.26 8.13
N ASN A 304 -33.94 -32.15 7.35
CA ASN A 304 -35.28 -31.93 7.86
C ASN A 304 -35.64 -33.11 8.77
N GLY A 305 -35.88 -32.85 10.05
CA GLY A 305 -36.45 -33.78 11.01
C GLY A 305 -37.38 -32.99 11.92
N ARG A 306 -38.65 -33.40 11.90
CA ARG A 306 -39.71 -32.97 12.82
C ARG A 306 -39.33 -33.23 14.27
#